data_AF-A0A645E4M5-F1
#
_entry.id   AF-A0A645E4M5-F1
#
_cell.length_a   1.000
_cell.length_b   1.000
_cell.length_c   1.000
_cell.angle_alpha   90.00
_cell.angle_beta   90.00
_cell.angle_gamma   90.00
#
_symmetry.space_group_name_H-M   'P 1'
#
loop_
_entity.id
_entity.type
_entity.pdbx_description
1 polymer ?
#
loop_
_entity_poly.entity_id
_entity_poly.type
_entity_poly.pdbx_seq_one_letter_code
_entity_poly.pdbx_strand_id
1 'polypeptide(L)'
;MDVNEPVDEDFIKSTVEMKELEMPVHGGGTKLTEVDYEYIGMSDQTDTITRREFLERQIYKYNKTFKDNAEKWGGKEEAVYELVYEDLDKPLITRNIPYLASHLSMIDGFLGLAVVLNENEEYAFRITYSKTALDDEKIWAALTKAKWTIKSKDGEISDVDPKFTFEKKGATIDVKPATTEVKTKKSK
;
A
#
# COMPACT_ATOMS: atom_id res chain seq x y z
N MET A 1 -8.11 22.14 24.41
CA MET A 1 -7.32 23.18 23.74
C MET A 1 -8.23 24.38 23.56
N ASP A 2 -7.78 25.54 24.01
CA ASP A 2 -8.48 26.81 23.78
C ASP A 2 -8.33 27.15 22.29
N VAL A 3 -9.43 27.52 21.64
CA VAL A 3 -9.45 27.85 20.20
C VAL A 3 -8.76 29.19 19.93
N ASN A 4 -8.53 29.99 20.97
CA ASN A 4 -7.91 31.32 20.88
C ASN A 4 -6.44 31.34 21.30
N GLU A 5 -5.84 30.19 21.59
CA GLU A 5 -4.41 30.12 21.90
C GLU A 5 -3.62 30.47 20.62
N PRO A 6 -2.79 31.54 20.62
CA PRO A 6 -1.99 31.89 19.46
C PRO A 6 -0.95 30.78 19.24
N VAL A 7 -1.09 30.07 18.12
CA VAL A 7 -0.08 29.09 17.65
C VAL A 7 1.02 29.87 16.94
N ASP A 8 1.84 30.57 17.71
CA ASP A 8 3.02 31.29 17.22
C ASP A 8 4.30 30.42 17.26
N GLU A 9 5.41 30.96 16.76
CA GLU A 9 6.69 30.25 16.67
C GLU A 9 7.20 29.82 18.05
N ASP A 10 7.02 30.69 19.06
CA ASP A 10 7.43 30.44 20.44
C ASP A 10 6.60 29.30 21.07
N PHE A 11 5.29 29.25 20.79
CA PHE A 11 4.42 28.15 21.19
C PHE A 11 4.85 26.82 20.56
N ILE A 12 5.12 26.79 19.25
CA ILE A 12 5.57 25.56 18.57
C ILE A 12 6.93 25.12 19.12
N LYS A 13 7.87 26.05 19.29
CA LYS A 13 9.19 25.76 19.84
C LYS A 13 9.11 25.16 21.23
N SER A 14 8.36 25.79 22.14
CA SER A 14 8.19 25.30 23.51
C SER A 14 7.51 23.93 23.57
N THR A 15 6.66 23.59 22.60
CA THR A 15 6.02 22.28 22.47
C THR A 15 6.98 21.22 21.93
N VAL A 16 7.76 21.54 20.89
CA VAL A 16 8.74 20.61 20.31
C VAL A 16 9.86 20.30 21.30
N GLU A 17 10.35 21.30 22.03
CA GLU A 17 11.49 21.15 22.95
C GLU A 17 11.10 20.60 24.34
N MET A 18 9.85 20.16 24.53
CA MET A 18 9.44 19.45 25.74
C MET A 18 10.34 18.23 25.96
N LYS A 19 10.81 18.03 27.20
CA LYS A 19 11.67 16.88 27.54
C LYS A 19 10.89 15.61 27.88
N GLU A 20 9.60 15.76 28.16
CA GLU A 20 8.75 14.69 28.65
C GLU A 20 7.40 14.71 27.92
N LEU A 21 7.02 13.57 27.37
CA LEU A 21 5.73 13.35 26.73
C LEU A 21 4.86 12.48 27.64
N GLU A 22 3.73 13.02 28.07
CA GLU A 22 2.70 12.29 28.81
C GLU A 22 1.77 11.55 27.85
N MET A 23 1.87 10.21 27.81
CA MET A 23 0.96 9.38 27.02
C MET A 23 -0.02 8.64 27.92
N PRO A 24 -1.34 8.76 27.70
CA PRO A 24 -2.32 7.97 28.43
C PRO A 24 -2.19 6.49 28.09
N VAL A 25 -2.20 5.62 29.10
CA VAL A 25 -2.17 4.16 28.92
C VAL A 25 -3.53 3.52 29.18
N HIS A 26 -3.78 2.39 28.52
CA HIS A 26 -5.01 1.62 28.72
C HIS A 26 -5.06 1.13 30.17
N GLY A 27 -6.02 1.64 30.96
CA GLY A 27 -6.09 1.43 32.41
C GLY A 27 -6.11 2.70 33.27
N GLY A 28 -6.08 3.89 32.65
CA GLY A 28 -6.27 5.17 33.35
C GLY A 28 -5.01 5.75 33.99
N GLY A 29 -3.83 5.20 33.67
CA GLY A 29 -2.54 5.78 34.04
C GLY A 29 -1.94 6.65 32.94
N THR A 30 -0.90 7.39 33.28
CA THR A 30 -0.08 8.16 32.33
C THR A 30 1.34 7.59 32.29
N LYS A 31 1.89 7.38 31.11
CA LYS A 31 3.29 6.99 30.90
C LYS A 31 4.08 8.22 30.47
N LEU A 32 5.04 8.63 31.30
CA LEU A 32 6.06 9.60 30.91
C LEU A 32 7.05 8.95 29.95
N THR A 33 7.34 9.62 28.84
CA THR A 33 8.38 9.22 27.89
C THR A 33 9.34 10.39 27.70
N GLU A 34 10.63 10.17 27.97
CA GLU A 34 11.66 11.17 27.72
C GLU A 34 11.82 11.36 26.20
N VAL A 35 11.80 12.60 25.75
CA VAL A 35 11.95 12.98 24.35
C VAL A 35 12.97 14.11 24.24
N ASP A 36 13.83 14.05 23.21
CA ASP A 36 14.91 15.02 23.01
C ASP A 36 14.81 15.59 21.59
N TYR A 37 13.71 16.29 21.33
CA TYR A 37 13.51 16.98 20.06
C TYR A 37 14.05 18.42 20.16
N GLU A 38 14.72 18.85 19.10
CA GLU A 38 15.23 20.21 18.95
C GLU A 38 14.39 20.94 17.91
N TYR A 39 14.01 22.17 18.23
CA TYR A 39 13.31 23.01 17.29
C TYR A 39 14.28 23.62 16.27
N ILE A 40 14.12 23.25 15.00
CA ILE A 40 15.03 23.67 13.92
C ILE A 40 14.61 25.01 13.28
N GLY A 41 13.32 25.38 13.35
CA GLY A 41 12.78 26.62 12.77
C GLY A 41 11.41 26.42 12.11
N MET A 42 10.67 27.52 11.96
CA MET A 42 9.41 27.58 11.21
C MET A 42 9.70 28.24 9.87
N SER A 43 9.57 27.46 8.79
CA SER A 43 9.69 28.00 7.44
C SER A 43 8.58 29.02 7.19
N ASP A 44 8.97 30.24 6.83
CA ASP A 44 8.12 31.30 6.29
C ASP A 44 7.63 30.98 4.86
N GLN A 45 8.26 30.00 4.21
CA GLN A 45 7.78 29.41 2.98
C GLN A 45 6.73 28.34 3.31
N THR A 46 5.49 28.61 2.92
CA THR A 46 4.48 27.57 2.74
C THR A 46 4.86 26.78 1.48
N ASP A 47 5.58 25.67 1.66
CA ASP A 47 5.80 24.73 0.58
C ASP A 47 4.46 24.04 0.27
N THR A 48 3.81 24.46 -0.81
CA THR A 48 2.54 23.89 -1.24
C THR A 48 2.82 22.68 -2.11
N ILE A 49 2.54 21.49 -1.59
CA ILE A 49 2.50 20.27 -2.39
C ILE A 49 1.12 20.13 -3.03
N THR A 50 1.06 19.59 -4.24
CA THR A 50 -0.22 19.24 -4.86
C THR A 50 -0.90 18.10 -4.10
N ARG A 51 -2.23 17.99 -4.23
CA ARG A 51 -2.99 16.87 -3.65
C ARG A 51 -2.41 15.51 -4.07
N ARG A 52 -2.10 15.35 -5.35
CA ARG A 52 -1.43 14.15 -5.89
C ARG A 52 -0.11 13.87 -5.18
N GLU A 53 0.79 14.85 -5.07
CA GLU A 53 2.09 14.64 -4.41
C GLU A 53 1.94 14.27 -2.93
N PHE A 54 0.95 14.83 -2.24
CA PHE A 54 0.64 14.43 -0.87
C PHE A 54 0.22 12.95 -0.79
N LEU A 55 -0.71 12.53 -1.64
CA LEU A 55 -1.20 11.15 -1.68
C LEU A 55 -0.09 10.16 -2.09
N GLU A 56 0.79 10.53 -3.02
CA GLU A 56 1.95 9.74 -3.42
C GLU A 56 3.01 9.59 -2.30
N ARG A 57 3.07 10.52 -1.35
CA ARG A 57 3.92 10.40 -0.15
C ARG A 57 3.30 9.48 0.88
N GLN A 58 1.98 9.39 0.94
CA GLN A 58 1.25 8.54 1.90
C GLN A 58 1.05 7.10 1.41
N ILE A 59 1.08 6.88 0.10
CA ILE A 59 0.83 5.56 -0.46
C ILE A 59 1.86 4.52 -0.01
N TYR A 60 1.37 3.36 0.41
CA TYR A 60 2.24 2.21 0.62
C TYR A 60 2.71 1.64 -0.72
N LYS A 61 4.00 1.81 -1.01
CA LYS A 61 4.61 1.31 -2.25
C LYS A 61 4.77 -0.21 -2.20
N TYR A 62 3.91 -0.90 -2.93
CA TYR A 62 3.99 -2.35 -3.13
C TYR A 62 4.02 -2.67 -4.62
N ASN A 63 4.97 -3.51 -5.03
CA ASN A 63 5.02 -4.08 -6.37
C ASN A 63 5.68 -5.46 -6.30
N LYS A 64 4.98 -6.49 -6.77
CA LYS A 64 5.48 -7.86 -6.81
C LYS A 64 5.05 -8.55 -8.10
N THR A 65 6.03 -9.06 -8.83
CA THR A 65 5.83 -9.98 -9.97
C THR A 65 5.87 -11.43 -9.49
N PHE A 66 4.99 -12.28 -10.02
CA PHE A 66 4.89 -13.69 -9.69
C PHE A 66 5.71 -14.51 -10.69
N LYS A 67 6.94 -14.86 -10.32
CA LYS A 67 7.93 -15.46 -11.23
C LYS A 67 7.43 -16.75 -11.90
N ASP A 68 6.90 -17.69 -11.13
CA ASP A 68 6.44 -18.98 -11.64
C ASP A 68 5.35 -18.81 -12.71
N ASN A 69 4.40 -17.89 -12.47
CA ASN A 69 3.37 -17.56 -13.45
C ASN A 69 3.93 -16.75 -14.64
N ALA A 70 4.87 -15.83 -14.40
CA ALA A 70 5.52 -15.05 -15.46
C ALA A 70 6.34 -15.94 -16.42
N GLU A 71 6.95 -17.02 -15.94
CA GLU A 71 7.66 -17.97 -16.81
C GLU A 71 6.68 -18.75 -17.72
N LYS A 72 5.48 -19.06 -17.23
CA LYS A 72 4.48 -19.86 -17.97
C LYS A 72 3.61 -19.00 -18.90
N TRP A 73 3.24 -17.81 -18.43
CA TRP A 73 2.21 -16.95 -19.04
C TRP A 73 2.74 -15.56 -19.44
N GLY A 74 3.92 -15.15 -18.99
CA GLY A 74 4.50 -13.85 -19.33
C GLY A 74 4.81 -13.72 -20.82
N GLY A 75 4.67 -12.51 -21.35
CA GLY A 75 4.81 -12.22 -22.77
C GLY A 75 3.65 -12.70 -23.65
N LYS A 76 2.64 -13.37 -23.09
CA LYS A 76 1.43 -13.80 -23.80
C LYS A 76 0.25 -12.93 -23.39
N GLU A 77 -0.11 -11.98 -24.27
CA GLU A 77 -1.27 -11.07 -24.14
C GLU A 77 -1.53 -10.61 -22.70
N GLU A 78 -0.62 -9.80 -22.17
CA GLU A 78 -0.76 -9.26 -20.82
C GLU A 78 -1.76 -8.11 -20.77
N ALA A 79 -2.42 -7.98 -19.62
CA ALA A 79 -3.38 -6.94 -19.31
C ALA A 79 -3.27 -6.51 -17.86
N VAL A 80 -3.83 -5.35 -17.56
CA VAL A 80 -3.87 -4.80 -16.20
C VAL A 80 -5.33 -4.67 -15.78
N TYR A 81 -5.68 -5.31 -14.67
CA TYR A 81 -6.94 -5.12 -13.98
C TYR A 81 -6.72 -4.14 -12.82
N GLU A 82 -7.54 -3.09 -12.75
CA GLU A 82 -7.47 -2.09 -11.70
C GLU A 82 -8.71 -2.13 -10.81
N LEU A 83 -8.47 -2.07 -9.50
CA LEU A 83 -9.50 -2.14 -8.47
C LEU A 83 -9.22 -1.10 -7.39
N VAL A 84 -10.09 -0.11 -7.26
CA VAL A 84 -10.00 0.92 -6.23
C VAL A 84 -10.22 0.32 -4.85
N TYR A 85 -9.37 0.72 -3.90
CA TYR A 85 -9.46 0.36 -2.49
C TYR A 85 -8.97 1.53 -1.64
N GLU A 86 -9.89 2.19 -0.92
CA GLU A 86 -9.64 3.50 -0.31
C GLU A 86 -8.62 3.48 0.84
N ASP A 87 -8.51 2.37 1.58
CA ASP A 87 -7.71 2.31 2.82
C ASP A 87 -6.25 1.84 2.62
N LEU A 88 -5.69 1.95 1.40
CA LEU A 88 -4.32 1.49 1.11
C LEU A 88 -3.21 2.45 1.60
N ASP A 89 -3.56 3.54 2.25
CA ASP A 89 -2.68 4.39 3.06
C ASP A 89 -2.54 3.89 4.51
N LYS A 90 -3.49 3.07 5.01
CA LYS A 90 -3.54 2.64 6.41
C LYS A 90 -2.58 1.47 6.68
N PRO A 91 -1.59 1.59 7.59
CA PRO A 91 -0.65 0.51 7.90
C PRO A 91 -1.28 -0.81 8.39
N LEU A 92 -2.46 -0.74 9.01
CA LEU A 92 -3.22 -1.91 9.46
C LEU A 92 -3.76 -2.74 8.28
N ILE A 93 -4.06 -2.08 7.17
CA ILE A 93 -4.55 -2.70 5.95
C ILE A 93 -3.37 -3.18 5.09
N THR A 94 -2.37 -2.33 4.89
CA THR A 94 -1.27 -2.60 3.96
C THR A 94 -0.39 -3.77 4.39
N ARG A 95 -0.29 -4.06 5.70
CA ARG A 95 0.39 -5.26 6.22
C ARG A 95 -0.20 -6.57 5.66
N ASN A 96 -1.44 -6.55 5.19
CA ASN A 96 -2.14 -7.72 4.68
C ASN A 96 -1.91 -7.94 3.18
N ILE A 97 -1.37 -6.96 2.44
CA ILE A 97 -1.12 -7.07 0.99
C ILE A 97 -0.30 -8.32 0.62
N PRO A 98 0.73 -8.73 1.39
CA PRO A 98 1.46 -9.96 1.11
C PRO A 98 0.59 -11.23 1.10
N TYR A 99 -0.51 -11.28 1.86
CA TYR A 99 -1.45 -12.41 1.85
C TYR A 99 -2.22 -12.47 0.54
N LEU A 100 -2.72 -11.33 0.06
CA LEU A 100 -3.37 -11.23 -1.25
C LEU A 100 -2.39 -11.62 -2.36
N ALA A 101 -1.17 -11.07 -2.33
CA ALA A 101 -0.14 -11.39 -3.31
C ALA A 101 0.24 -12.87 -3.31
N SER A 102 0.33 -13.50 -2.13
CA SER A 102 0.57 -14.94 -2.01
C SER A 102 -0.58 -15.72 -2.63
N HIS A 103 -1.82 -15.35 -2.31
CA HIS A 103 -3.02 -15.99 -2.87
C HIS A 103 -3.07 -15.94 -4.39
N LEU A 104 -2.91 -14.75 -4.98
CA LEU A 104 -2.94 -14.57 -6.43
C LEU A 104 -1.78 -15.29 -7.11
N SER A 105 -0.60 -15.36 -6.48
CA SER A 105 0.56 -16.07 -7.04
C SER A 105 0.37 -17.59 -7.17
N MET A 106 -0.57 -18.17 -6.41
CA MET A 106 -0.89 -19.60 -6.46
C MET A 106 -1.91 -19.94 -7.55
N ILE A 107 -2.49 -18.93 -8.22
CA ILE A 107 -3.50 -19.11 -9.26
C ILE A 107 -2.87 -18.80 -10.62
N ASP A 108 -3.04 -19.73 -11.57
CA ASP A 108 -2.54 -19.58 -12.94
C ASP A 108 -3.09 -18.30 -13.60
N GLY A 109 -2.22 -17.60 -14.34
CA GLY A 109 -2.58 -16.43 -15.14
C GLY A 109 -2.39 -15.08 -14.44
N PHE A 110 -2.27 -15.02 -13.11
CA PHE A 110 -1.87 -13.79 -12.43
C PHE A 110 -0.35 -13.60 -12.54
N LEU A 111 0.08 -12.43 -13.02
CA LEU A 111 1.48 -12.12 -13.29
C LEU A 111 2.09 -11.19 -12.24
N GLY A 112 1.28 -10.36 -11.58
CA GLY A 112 1.77 -9.51 -10.50
C GLY A 112 0.69 -8.69 -9.82
N LEU A 113 1.09 -8.04 -8.72
CA LEU A 113 0.26 -7.15 -7.93
C LEU A 113 1.07 -5.89 -7.58
N ALA A 114 0.47 -4.73 -7.79
CA ALA A 114 0.99 -3.44 -7.37
C ALA A 114 -0.09 -2.61 -6.65
N VAL A 115 0.36 -1.72 -5.77
CA VAL A 115 -0.46 -0.65 -5.19
C VAL A 115 -0.06 0.66 -5.85
N VAL A 116 -1.05 1.38 -6.37
CA VAL A 116 -0.84 2.62 -7.12
C VAL A 116 -1.84 3.69 -6.71
N LEU A 117 -1.49 4.94 -6.99
CA LEU A 117 -2.42 6.05 -7.05
C LEU A 117 -2.86 6.18 -8.52
N ASN A 118 -4.15 6.02 -8.81
CA ASN A 118 -4.65 6.06 -10.18
C ASN A 118 -4.74 7.51 -10.72
N GLU A 119 -5.24 7.66 -11.95
CA GLU A 119 -5.38 8.97 -12.60
C GLU A 119 -6.39 9.89 -11.89
N ASN A 120 -7.36 9.29 -11.18
CA ASN A 120 -8.37 9.99 -10.37
C ASN A 120 -7.89 10.31 -8.95
N GLU A 121 -6.61 10.05 -8.63
CA GLU A 121 -6.04 10.22 -7.29
C GLU A 121 -6.68 9.30 -6.24
N GLU A 122 -7.10 8.11 -6.64
CA GLU A 122 -7.62 7.06 -5.77
C GLU A 122 -6.59 5.95 -5.61
N TYR A 123 -6.48 5.39 -4.41
CA TYR A 123 -5.63 4.22 -4.21
C TYR A 123 -6.27 2.99 -4.83
N ALA A 124 -5.45 2.20 -5.55
CA ALA A 124 -5.93 1.03 -6.26
C ALA A 124 -4.91 -0.11 -6.23
N PHE A 125 -5.43 -1.33 -6.28
CA PHE A 125 -4.67 -2.50 -6.69
C PHE A 125 -4.61 -2.57 -8.21
N ARG A 126 -3.40 -2.70 -8.75
CA ARG A 126 -3.16 -3.09 -10.15
C ARG A 126 -2.68 -4.52 -10.20
N ILE A 127 -3.44 -5.34 -10.89
CA ILE A 127 -3.16 -6.76 -11.07
C ILE A 127 -2.77 -6.96 -12.53
N THR A 128 -1.51 -7.31 -12.76
CA THR A 128 -1.08 -7.74 -14.10
C THR A 128 -1.45 -9.20 -14.28
N TYR A 129 -2.05 -9.55 -15.42
CA TYR A 129 -2.52 -10.90 -15.70
C TYR A 129 -2.42 -11.24 -17.19
N SER A 130 -2.50 -12.53 -17.55
CA SER A 130 -2.56 -12.97 -18.96
C SER A 130 -4.02 -13.15 -19.41
N LYS A 131 -4.41 -12.46 -20.50
CA LYS A 131 -5.76 -12.59 -21.11
C LYS A 131 -6.07 -14.00 -21.60
N THR A 132 -5.04 -14.81 -21.82
CA THR A 132 -5.22 -16.20 -22.26
C THR A 132 -5.74 -17.12 -21.15
N ALA A 133 -5.47 -16.77 -19.88
CA ALA A 133 -5.86 -17.56 -18.72
C ALA A 133 -7.02 -16.93 -17.94
N LEU A 134 -7.03 -15.60 -17.83
CA LEU A 134 -7.95 -14.86 -16.97
C LEU A 134 -8.73 -13.80 -17.75
N ASP A 135 -9.89 -13.47 -17.20
CA ASP A 135 -10.79 -12.40 -17.58
C ASP A 135 -11.29 -11.71 -16.31
N ASP A 136 -12.00 -10.59 -16.45
CA ASP A 136 -12.49 -9.80 -15.32
C ASP A 136 -13.39 -10.60 -14.36
N GLU A 137 -14.12 -11.61 -14.84
CA GLU A 137 -14.97 -12.45 -13.98
C GLU A 137 -14.15 -13.42 -13.14
N LYS A 138 -13.16 -14.09 -13.74
CA LYS A 138 -12.27 -14.99 -13.02
C LYS A 138 -11.40 -14.25 -12.00
N ILE A 139 -10.94 -13.04 -12.35
CA ILE A 139 -10.19 -12.20 -11.42
C ILE A 139 -11.06 -11.83 -10.23
N TRP A 140 -12.29 -11.35 -10.48
CA TRP A 140 -13.22 -11.02 -9.42
C TRP A 140 -13.55 -12.23 -8.52
N ALA A 141 -13.82 -13.39 -9.12
CA ALA A 141 -14.08 -14.62 -8.37
C ALA A 141 -12.92 -15.06 -7.48
N ALA A 142 -11.67 -14.85 -7.92
CA ALA A 142 -10.49 -15.12 -7.11
C ALA A 142 -10.37 -14.14 -5.94
N LEU A 143 -10.62 -12.84 -6.18
CA LEU A 143 -10.58 -11.79 -5.15
C LEU A 143 -11.65 -12.00 -4.06
N THR A 144 -12.85 -12.41 -4.44
CA THR A 144 -13.99 -12.61 -3.52
C THR A 144 -14.12 -14.04 -3.01
N LYS A 145 -13.10 -14.88 -3.18
CA LYS A 145 -13.11 -16.27 -2.71
C LYS A 145 -13.21 -16.31 -1.18
N ALA A 146 -14.07 -17.17 -0.64
CA ALA A 146 -14.30 -17.28 0.80
C ALA A 146 -13.07 -17.70 1.62
N LYS A 147 -12.08 -18.34 0.99
CA LYS A 147 -10.80 -18.75 1.59
C LYS A 147 -9.65 -18.48 0.63
N TRP A 148 -8.57 -17.93 1.16
CA TRP A 148 -7.34 -17.68 0.41
C TRP A 148 -6.30 -18.73 0.72
N THR A 149 -5.82 -19.38 -0.32
CA THR A 149 -4.69 -20.30 -0.24
C THR A 149 -3.40 -19.49 -0.30
N ILE A 150 -2.58 -19.55 0.75
CA ILE A 150 -1.31 -18.82 0.84
C ILE A 150 -0.15 -19.80 0.99
N LYS A 151 1.02 -19.41 0.48
CA LYS A 151 2.28 -20.07 0.74
C LYS A 151 3.10 -19.27 1.75
N SER A 152 3.44 -19.90 2.88
CA SER A 152 4.30 -19.36 3.93
C SER A 152 5.76 -19.28 3.45
N LYS A 153 6.60 -18.53 4.18
CA LYS A 153 8.04 -18.43 3.88
C LYS A 153 8.74 -19.80 3.91
N ASP A 154 8.27 -20.69 4.78
CA ASP A 154 8.80 -22.05 4.94
C ASP A 154 8.27 -23.02 3.87
N GLY A 155 7.47 -22.53 2.92
CA GLY A 155 6.93 -23.31 1.80
C GLY A 155 5.63 -24.04 2.10
N GLU A 156 5.16 -24.01 3.35
CA GLU A 156 3.87 -24.60 3.74
C GLU A 156 2.69 -23.87 3.07
N ILE A 157 1.73 -24.65 2.58
CA ILE A 157 0.49 -24.15 1.97
C ILE A 157 -0.63 -24.25 3.01
N SER A 158 -1.33 -23.15 3.24
CA SER A 158 -2.47 -23.09 4.17
C SER A 158 -3.61 -22.24 3.61
N ASP A 159 -4.82 -22.48 4.11
CA ASP A 159 -6.00 -21.67 3.80
C ASP A 159 -6.30 -20.70 4.95
N VAL A 160 -6.51 -19.43 4.61
CA VAL A 160 -6.82 -18.36 5.56
C VAL A 160 -8.08 -17.60 5.14
N ASP A 161 -8.70 -16.91 6.09
CA ASP A 161 -9.77 -15.97 5.76
C ASP A 161 -9.22 -14.77 4.95
N PRO A 162 -9.98 -14.30 3.95
CA PRO A 162 -9.64 -13.09 3.20
C PRO A 162 -9.35 -11.92 4.13
N LYS A 163 -8.25 -11.20 3.83
CA LYS A 163 -7.85 -10.03 4.61
C LYS A 163 -8.35 -8.71 4.03
N PHE A 164 -9.01 -8.79 2.89
CA PHE A 164 -9.63 -7.68 2.18
C PHE A 164 -11.05 -8.06 1.83
N THR A 165 -11.94 -7.08 1.88
CA THR A 165 -13.32 -7.19 1.39
C THR A 165 -13.46 -6.23 0.23
N PHE A 166 -13.89 -6.73 -0.92
CA PHE A 166 -14.06 -5.92 -2.12
C PHE A 166 -15.54 -5.71 -2.38
N GLU A 167 -15.99 -4.45 -2.33
CA GLU A 167 -17.41 -4.11 -2.52
C GLU A 167 -17.77 -3.87 -3.99
N LYS A 168 -16.85 -3.28 -4.74
CA LYS A 168 -17.04 -2.91 -6.15
C LYS A 168 -16.11 -3.71 -7.02
N LYS A 169 -16.62 -4.21 -8.14
CA LYS A 169 -15.81 -4.86 -9.16
C LYS A 169 -14.95 -3.81 -9.88
N GLY A 170 -13.66 -4.10 -10.03
CA GLY A 170 -12.74 -3.35 -10.87
C GLY A 170 -12.91 -3.69 -12.35
N ALA A 171 -12.00 -3.19 -13.19
CA ALA A 171 -12.03 -3.43 -14.63
C ALA A 171 -10.63 -3.55 -15.22
N THR A 172 -10.53 -4.26 -16.34
CA THR A 172 -9.33 -4.20 -17.18
C THR A 172 -9.19 -2.82 -17.82
N ILE A 173 -7.99 -2.25 -17.70
CA ILE A 173 -7.64 -0.93 -18.22
C ILE A 173 -6.54 -1.05 -19.29
N ASP A 174 -6.57 -0.15 -20.27
CA ASP A 174 -5.57 -0.06 -21.33
C ASP A 174 -4.32 0.69 -20.85
N VAL A 175 -3.58 0.08 -19.91
CA VAL A 175 -2.34 0.64 -19.37
C VAL A 175 -1.24 -0.39 -19.52
N LYS A 176 -0.04 0.05 -19.92
CA LYS A 176 1.13 -0.84 -20.00
C LYS A 176 1.42 -1.43 -18.61
N PRO A 177 1.70 -2.74 -18.51
CA PRO A 177 2.00 -3.39 -17.23
C PRO A 177 3.20 -2.69 -16.58
N ALA A 178 3.09 -2.41 -15.27
CA ALA A 178 4.13 -1.74 -14.50
C ALA A 178 5.42 -2.57 -14.55
N THR A 179 6.31 -2.23 -15.48
CA THR A 179 7.54 -2.97 -15.71
C THR A 179 8.54 -2.55 -14.66
N THR A 180 9.00 -3.49 -13.84
CA THR A 180 10.12 -3.25 -12.93
C THR A 180 11.36 -2.99 -13.79
N GLU A 181 11.85 -1.75 -13.83
CA GLU A 181 13.20 -1.48 -14.32
C GLU A 181 14.19 -2.28 -13.45
N VAL A 182 14.70 -3.38 -14.00
CA VAL A 182 15.86 -4.07 -13.44
C VAL A 182 17.03 -3.09 -13.55
N LYS A 183 17.37 -2.42 -12.44
CA LYS A 183 18.64 -1.71 -12.32
C LYS A 183 19.77 -2.75 -12.41
N THR A 184 20.24 -3.03 -13.63
CA THR A 184 21.53 -3.69 -13.87
C THR A 184 22.61 -2.82 -13.25
N LYS A 185 23.07 -3.19 -12.04
CA LYS A 185 24.36 -2.76 -11.52
C LYS A 185 25.43 -3.27 -12.48
N LYS A 186 25.99 -2.40 -13.32
CA LYS A 186 27.28 -2.63 -13.96
C LYS A 186 28.34 -2.65 -12.86
N SER A 187 28.91 -3.83 -12.60
CA SER A 187 30.18 -3.95 -11.88
C SER A 187 31.27 -3.23 -12.69
N LYS A 188 32.00 -2.34 -12.02
CA LYS A 188 33.36 -1.95 -12.41
C LYS A 188 34.34 -2.86 -11.69
#